data_AF-I2FJG9-F1
#
_entry.id   AF-I2FJG9-F1
#
_cell.length_a   1.000
_cell.length_b   1.000
_cell.length_c   1.000
_cell.angle_alpha   90.00
_cell.angle_beta   90.00
_cell.angle_gamma   90.00
#
_symmetry.space_group_name_H-M   'P 1'
#
loop_
_entity.id
_entity.type
_entity.pdbx_description
1 polymer ?
#
loop_
_entity_poly.entity_id
_entity_poly.type
_entity_poly.pdbx_seq_one_letter_code
_entity_poly.pdbx_strand_id
1 'polypeptide(L)'
;MMALGHASITTKGVTSAWTALIEKFDNEVAALLYAKPDELAFIDNRIVDAIMAFRNGEVIIHPGGGGEYGHIELPNSKSERTEPQQQNKTKAQSSLFDF
;
A
#
# COMPACT_ATOMS: atom_id res chain seq x y z
N MET A 1 2.81 4.09 -7.31
CA MET A 1 2.63 3.09 -6.24
C MET A 1 1.49 3.57 -5.36
N MET A 2 0.43 2.77 -5.16
CA MET A 2 -0.70 3.15 -4.32
C MET A 2 -0.55 2.54 -2.92
N ALA A 3 -0.86 3.30 -1.87
CA ALA A 3 -0.89 2.84 -0.49
C ALA A 3 -2.28 3.13 0.08
N LEU A 4 -2.97 2.11 0.60
CA LEU A 4 -4.36 2.20 1.11
C LEU A 4 -5.40 2.75 0.12
N GLY A 5 -5.14 2.68 -1.18
CA GLY A 5 -6.00 3.27 -2.22
C GLY A 5 -5.69 4.75 -2.52
N HIS A 6 -4.59 5.30 -1.98
CA HIS A 6 -4.10 6.65 -2.28
C HIS A 6 -2.84 6.62 -3.15
N ALA A 7 -2.64 7.67 -3.94
CA ALA A 7 -1.56 7.78 -4.91
C ALA A 7 -0.13 7.89 -4.30
N SER A 8 -0.01 8.10 -2.98
CA SER A 8 1.26 8.30 -2.29
C SER A 8 1.28 7.69 -0.88
N ILE A 9 2.45 7.21 -0.47
CA ILE A 9 2.73 6.77 0.90
C ILE A 9 2.72 7.93 1.91
N THR A 10 2.88 9.17 1.44
CA THR A 10 2.85 10.39 2.27
C THR A 10 1.46 10.99 2.46
N THR A 11 0.41 10.28 2.06
CA THR A 11 -0.95 10.77 2.25
C THR A 11 -1.35 10.75 3.72
N LYS A 12 -2.17 11.72 4.14
CA LYS A 12 -2.64 11.84 5.53
C LYS A 12 -3.23 10.53 6.06
N GLY A 13 -4.00 9.80 5.24
CA GLY A 13 -4.60 8.52 5.64
C GLY A 13 -3.55 7.47 6.00
N VAL A 14 -2.50 7.34 5.19
CA VAL A 14 -1.39 6.40 5.44
C VAL A 14 -0.61 6.82 6.68
N THR A 15 -0.25 8.10 6.79
CA THR A 15 0.49 8.63 7.94
C THR A 15 -0.31 8.45 9.23
N SER A 16 -1.61 8.74 9.24
CA SER A 16 -2.45 8.55 10.44
C SER A 16 -2.54 7.09 10.87
N ALA A 17 -2.70 6.16 9.93
CA ALA A 17 -2.72 4.72 10.25
C ALA A 17 -1.38 4.25 10.86
N TRP A 18 -0.26 4.72 10.30
CA TRP A 18 1.07 4.43 10.84
C TRP A 18 1.27 5.04 12.24
N THR A 19 0.94 6.32 12.43
CA THR A 19 1.06 6.99 13.74
C THR A 19 0.26 6.27 14.82
N ALA A 20 -0.97 5.83 14.51
CA ALA A 20 -1.80 5.10 15.46
C ALA A 20 -1.19 3.74 15.88
N LEU A 21 -0.44 3.09 15.00
CA LEU A 21 0.30 1.87 15.35
C LEU A 21 1.48 2.16 16.27
N ILE A 22 2.27 3.19 15.96
CA ILE A 22 3.45 3.56 16.76
C ILE A 22 3.03 4.03 18.16
N GLU A 23 1.99 4.86 18.26
CA GLU A 23 1.50 5.34 19.56
C GLU A 23 1.00 4.20 20.45
N LYS A 24 0.44 3.13 19.86
CA LYS A 24 -0.07 1.99 20.63
C LYS A 24 1.00 0.97 21.01
N PHE A 25 1.94 0.69 20.12
CA PHE A 25 2.93 -0.38 20.27
C PHE A 25 4.35 0.12 20.49
N ASP A 26 4.53 1.43 20.71
CA ASP A 26 5.80 2.15 20.93
C ASP A 26 6.71 2.24 19.69
N ASN A 27 6.83 1.17 18.90
CA ASN A 27 7.62 1.16 17.68
C ASN A 27 7.07 0.24 16.59
N GLU A 28 7.56 0.43 15.37
CA GLU A 28 7.09 -0.27 14.17
C GLU A 28 7.36 -1.79 14.24
N VAL A 29 8.53 -2.19 14.71
CA VAL A 29 8.90 -3.62 14.80
C VAL A 29 7.96 -4.34 15.77
N ALA A 30 7.63 -3.71 16.90
CA ALA A 30 6.68 -4.26 17.86
C ALA A 30 5.27 -4.37 17.28
N ALA A 31 4.80 -3.34 16.58
CA ALA A 31 3.51 -3.36 15.88
C ALA A 31 3.45 -4.47 14.82
N LEU A 32 4.50 -4.60 14.00
CA LEU A 32 4.51 -5.52 12.85
C LEU A 32 4.82 -6.96 13.22
N LEU A 33 5.57 -7.25 14.28
CA LEU A 33 5.96 -8.62 14.64
C LEU A 33 5.24 -9.19 15.86
N TYR A 34 5.00 -8.38 16.90
CA TYR A 34 4.57 -8.90 18.21
C TYR A 34 3.11 -8.59 18.55
N ALA A 35 2.52 -7.55 17.94
CA ALA A 35 1.11 -7.20 18.18
C ALA A 35 0.17 -8.35 17.82
N LYS A 36 -0.79 -8.67 18.68
CA LYS A 36 -1.79 -9.72 18.38
C LYS A 36 -2.83 -9.20 17.37
N PRO A 37 -3.46 -10.08 16.57
CA PRO A 37 -4.49 -9.67 15.61
C PRO A 37 -5.64 -8.88 16.25
N ASP A 38 -6.10 -9.31 17.42
CA ASP A 38 -7.16 -8.64 18.18
C ASP A 38 -6.77 -7.21 18.60
N GLU A 39 -5.49 -6.99 18.88
CA GLU A 39 -4.97 -5.67 19.26
C GLU A 39 -4.86 -4.74 18.05
N LEU A 40 -4.85 -5.28 16.83
CA LEU A 40 -4.81 -4.54 15.56
C LEU A 40 -6.21 -4.23 15.02
N ALA A 41 -7.29 -4.74 15.61
CA ALA A 41 -8.67 -4.55 15.10
C ALA A 41 -9.18 -3.08 15.09
N PHE A 42 -8.40 -2.14 15.62
CA PHE A 42 -8.73 -0.70 15.62
C PHE A 42 -8.31 0.03 14.34
N ILE A 43 -7.44 -0.58 13.53
CA ILE A 43 -7.03 -0.07 12.21
C ILE A 43 -7.82 -0.76 11.09
N ASP A 44 -7.67 -0.26 9.87
CA ASP A 44 -8.29 -0.85 8.68
C ASP A 44 -7.89 -2.33 8.52
N ASN A 45 -8.90 -3.21 8.38
CA ASN A 45 -8.72 -4.65 8.22
C ASN A 45 -7.74 -4.99 7.09
N ARG A 46 -7.66 -4.18 6.02
CA ARG A 46 -6.70 -4.38 4.92
C ARG A 46 -5.24 -4.36 5.40
N ILE A 47 -4.93 -3.53 6.39
CA ILE A 47 -3.59 -3.45 7.00
C ILE A 47 -3.36 -4.68 7.88
N VAL A 48 -4.36 -5.08 8.67
CA VAL A 48 -4.28 -6.27 9.53
C VAL A 48 -4.04 -7.52 8.67
N ASP A 49 -4.82 -7.70 7.62
CA ASP A 49 -4.69 -8.82 6.67
C ASP A 49 -3.30 -8.84 6.02
N ALA A 50 -2.78 -7.67 5.64
CA ALA A 50 -1.43 -7.56 5.08
C ALA A 50 -0.37 -8.01 6.09
N ILE A 51 -0.41 -7.50 7.33
CA ILE A 51 0.53 -7.87 8.39
C ILE A 51 0.49 -9.38 8.64
N MET A 52 -0.71 -9.97 8.71
CA MET A 52 -0.88 -11.40 8.93
C MET A 52 -0.35 -12.23 7.76
N ALA A 53 -0.61 -11.83 6.52
CA ALA A 53 -0.07 -12.50 5.35
C ALA A 53 1.47 -12.49 5.32
N PHE A 54 2.10 -11.39 5.74
CA PHE A 54 3.56 -11.31 5.87
C PHE A 54 4.09 -12.23 6.97
N ARG A 55 3.43 -12.27 8.14
CA ARG A 55 3.84 -13.14 9.26
C ARG A 55 3.70 -14.63 8.95
N ASN A 56 2.64 -15.00 8.24
CA ASN A 56 2.36 -16.38 7.89
C ASN A 56 3.12 -16.87 6.64
N GLY A 57 3.82 -15.97 5.94
CA GLY A 57 4.51 -16.31 4.68
C GLY A 57 3.56 -16.61 3.53
N GLU A 58 2.35 -16.04 3.55
CA GLU A 58 1.32 -16.24 2.53
C GLU A 58 1.42 -15.22 1.38
N VAL A 59 2.37 -14.28 1.47
CA VAL A 59 2.66 -13.28 0.43
C VAL A 59 3.28 -13.91 -0.82
N ILE A 60 2.77 -13.50 -1.98
CA ILE A 60 3.33 -13.90 -3.28
C ILE A 60 4.43 -12.90 -3.65
N ILE A 61 5.66 -13.40 -3.81
CA ILE A 61 6.83 -12.57 -4.08
C ILE A 61 7.28 -12.77 -5.53
N HIS A 62 7.29 -11.69 -6.30
CA HIS A 62 7.88 -11.63 -7.63
C HIS A 62 9.27 -10.97 -7.53
N PRO A 63 10.36 -11.71 -7.78
CA PRO A 63 11.70 -11.18 -7.66
C PRO A 63 11.96 -10.08 -8.70
N GLY A 64 12.75 -9.08 -8.31
CA GLY A 64 13.23 -8.04 -9.22
C GLY A 64 14.44 -8.49 -10.04
N GLY A 65 14.91 -7.63 -10.94
CA GLY A 65 16.06 -7.90 -11.80
C GLY A 65 16.37 -6.75 -12.75
N GLY A 66 17.62 -6.63 -13.20
CA GLY A 66 18.02 -5.66 -14.24
C GLY A 66 17.92 -4.18 -13.85
N GLY A 67 17.86 -3.87 -12.56
CA GLY A 67 17.66 -2.50 -12.04
C GLY A 67 16.24 -2.22 -11.54
N GLU A 68 15.33 -3.19 -11.66
CA GLU A 68 13.96 -3.07 -11.15
C GLU A 68 13.76 -3.83 -9.84
N TYR A 69 12.99 -3.23 -8.92
CA TYR A 69 12.58 -3.88 -7.69
C TYR A 69 11.55 -4.98 -7.95
N GLY A 70 11.52 -5.96 -7.06
CA GLY A 70 10.47 -6.98 -7.04
C GLY A 70 9.11 -6.42 -6.63
N HIS A 71 8.07 -7.22 -6.85
CA HIS A 71 6.69 -6.88 -6.52
C HIS A 71 6.10 -7.92 -5.57
N ILE A 72 5.20 -7.50 -4.69
CA ILE A 72 4.56 -8.37 -3.70
C ILE A 72 3.05 -8.27 -3.88
N GLU A 73 2.38 -9.43 -3.89
CA GLU A 73 0.92 -9.53 -3.98
C GLU A 73 0.36 -10.22 -2.72
N LEU A 74 -0.79 -9.75 -2.23
CA LEU A 74 -1.50 -10.35 -1.11
C LEU A 74 -2.55 -11.35 -1.63
N PRO A 75 -2.62 -12.57 -1.08
CA PRO A 75 -3.47 -13.64 -1.63
C PRO A 75 -4.98 -13.33 -1.57
N ASN A 76 -5.41 -12.52 -0.60
CA ASN A 76 -6.82 -12.15 -0.40
C ASN A 76 -7.13 -10.68 -0.76
N SER A 77 -6.16 -9.92 -1.29
CA SER A 77 -6.49 -8.60 -1.83
C SER A 77 -7.24 -8.81 -3.14
N LYS A 78 -8.58 -8.77 -3.11
CA LYS A 78 -9.37 -8.39 -4.29
C LYS A 78 -9.11 -6.91 -4.58
N SER A 79 -7.86 -6.56 -4.90
CA SER A 79 -7.59 -5.34 -5.62
C SER A 79 -7.94 -5.66 -7.06
N GLU A 80 -9.01 -5.07 -7.55
CA GLU A 80 -9.21 -4.94 -8.99
C GLU A 80 -7.88 -4.48 -9.59
N ARG A 81 -7.32 -5.31 -10.45
CA ARG A 81 -6.19 -4.94 -11.29
C ARG A 81 -6.71 -3.81 -12.16
N THR A 82 -6.44 -2.55 -11.80
CA THR A 82 -6.47 -1.50 -12.82
C THR A 82 -5.25 -1.75 -13.68
N GLU A 83 -5.43 -2.58 -14.70
CA GLU A 83 -4.52 -2.63 -15.84
C GLU A 83 -4.22 -1.19 -16.26
N PRO A 84 -2.98 -0.85 -16.68
CA PRO A 84 -2.68 0.48 -17.17
C PRO A 84 -3.56 0.77 -18.41
N GLN A 85 -4.68 1.47 -18.19
CA GLN A 85 -5.54 1.92 -19.27
C GLN A 85 -4.72 2.87 -20.14
N GLN A 86 -4.45 2.41 -21.36
CA GLN A 86 -3.90 3.17 -22.46
C GLN A 86 -4.61 4.53 -22.56
N GLN A 87 -3.90 5.60 -22.23
CA GLN A 87 -4.34 6.97 -22.49
C GLN A 87 -4.40 7.19 -24.00
N ASN A 88 -5.60 7.07 -24.58
CA ASN A 88 -5.90 7.56 -25.91
C ASN A 88 -6.87 8.75 -25.82
N LYS A 89 -6.31 9.97 -26.05
CA LYS A 89 -6.86 11.16 -26.76
C LYS A 89 -8.33 11.55 -26.46
N THR A 90 -8.73 12.78 -26.08
CA THR A 90 -8.38 14.16 -26.52
C THR A 90 -9.26 15.12 -25.65
N LYS A 91 -8.85 16.28 -25.13
CA LYS A 91 -8.86 17.60 -25.81
C LYS A 91 -8.24 18.70 -24.93
N ALA A 92 -7.29 19.42 -25.54
CA ALA A 92 -6.89 20.81 -25.35
C ALA A 92 -6.57 21.31 -23.91
N GLN A 93 -5.38 20.96 -23.42
CA GLN A 93 -4.64 21.91 -22.59
C GLN A 93 -3.90 22.85 -23.55
N SER A 94 -4.31 24.11 -23.64
CA SER A 94 -3.60 25.13 -24.43
C SER A 94 -2.20 25.33 -23.85
N SER A 95 -1.20 25.34 -24.72
CA SER A 95 0.21 25.53 -24.37
C SER A 95 0.47 27.00 -24.07
N LEU A 96 1.40 27.28 -23.16
CA LEU A 96 1.83 28.64 -22.79
C LEU A 96 2.54 29.39 -23.95
N PHE A 97 2.79 28.71 -25.07
CA PHE A 97 3.30 29.30 -26.30
C PHE A 97 2.20 29.78 -27.27
N ASP A 98 0.92 29.63 -26.91
CA ASP A 98 -0.22 30.11 -27.71
C ASP A 98 -0.72 31.51 -27.27
N PHE A 99 0.14 32.32 -26.62
CA PHE A 99 -0.05 33.76 -26.42
C PHE A 99 0.77 34.58 -27.41
#